data_AF-A0A8B8IJS4-F1
#
_entry.id   AF-A0A8B8IJS4-F1
#
_cell.length_a   1.000
_cell.length_b   1.000
_cell.length_c   1.000
_cell.angle_alpha   90.00
_cell.angle_beta   90.00
_cell.angle_gamma   90.00
#
_symmetry.space_group_name_H-M   'P 1'
#
loop_
_entity.id
_entity.type
_entity.pdbx_description
1 polymer ?
#
loop_
_entity_poly.entity_id
_entity_poly.type
_entity_poly.pdbx_seq_one_letter_code
_entity_poly.pdbx_strand_id
1 'polypeptide(L)'
;EPVAEVSEAEEAEPEETESEAAKEREARAQASIKERERQVQRALATSLRDRDKEREYHKRDEAVQHFNALLADLVRNPDLTWREAKKQLKKDHRYGLAEELNKDDKERLFSQHISALSSKRRDKLRALLAELGVSCTAHWRDVKKQLAELPAAPAYRSAPQMEREFRDYQRDKQNAAKTALRQLLLETRCITHRSLAAVREGPAAMQLIQDTLKHDARYTALDHITEERQQIITSYLEELEKKGPPPPPTATEPSRRAKQ
;
A
#
# COMPACT_ATOMS: atom_id res chain seq x y z
N GLU A 1 28.73 -101.30 -31.03
CA GLU A 1 29.87 -100.89 -30.18
C GLU A 1 30.85 -100.09 -31.03
N PRO A 2 31.64 -99.17 -30.46
CA PRO A 2 31.30 -97.89 -29.82
C PRO A 2 31.96 -96.74 -30.64
N VAL A 3 31.84 -95.44 -30.38
CA VAL A 3 32.55 -94.65 -29.36
C VAL A 3 32.19 -93.17 -29.58
N ALA A 4 31.84 -92.49 -28.50
CA ALA A 4 31.98 -91.06 -28.20
C ALA A 4 31.43 -90.00 -29.19
N GLU A 5 30.22 -89.53 -28.88
CA GLU A 5 29.97 -88.14 -28.49
C GLU A 5 31.26 -87.38 -28.07
N VAL A 6 31.74 -86.45 -28.89
CA VAL A 6 32.09 -85.05 -28.56
C VAL A 6 32.33 -84.32 -29.90
N SER A 7 31.47 -83.38 -30.29
CA SER A 7 31.88 -82.25 -31.13
C SER A 7 30.88 -81.11 -30.97
N GLU A 8 31.27 -80.15 -30.12
CA GLU A 8 30.96 -78.72 -30.21
C GLU A 8 29.49 -78.38 -30.46
N ALA A 9 28.69 -78.50 -29.40
CA ALA A 9 27.77 -77.39 -29.13
C ALA A 9 28.59 -76.24 -28.54
N GLU A 10 28.24 -75.02 -28.95
CA GLU A 10 28.65 -73.73 -28.39
C GLU A 10 29.86 -73.07 -29.08
N GLU A 11 29.58 -72.14 -30.00
CA GLU A 11 30.25 -70.82 -30.15
C GLU A 11 29.74 -70.08 -31.41
N ALA A 12 28.44 -69.82 -31.51
CA ALA A 12 27.86 -68.98 -32.59
C ALA A 12 26.85 -67.94 -32.06
N GLU A 13 27.02 -67.47 -30.81
CA GLU A 13 26.14 -66.52 -30.13
C GLU A 13 26.83 -65.27 -29.46
N PRO A 14 28.14 -64.98 -29.60
CA PRO A 14 28.70 -63.75 -29.02
C PRO A 14 28.72 -62.52 -29.97
N GLU A 15 28.81 -62.70 -31.29
CA GLU A 15 29.00 -61.57 -32.22
C GLU A 15 27.72 -60.81 -32.60
N GLU A 16 26.58 -61.50 -32.76
CA GLU A 16 25.29 -60.83 -33.07
C GLU A 16 24.76 -60.03 -31.88
N THR A 17 24.94 -60.55 -30.65
CA THR A 17 24.50 -59.91 -29.40
C THR A 17 25.36 -58.67 -29.05
N GLU A 18 26.66 -58.69 -29.31
CA GLU A 18 27.54 -57.51 -29.16
C GLU A 18 27.24 -56.41 -30.19
N SER A 19 26.93 -56.79 -31.44
CA SER A 19 26.54 -55.85 -32.52
C SER A 19 25.22 -55.13 -32.23
N GLU A 20 24.22 -55.83 -31.70
CA GLU A 20 22.95 -55.24 -31.28
C GLU A 20 23.12 -54.35 -30.05
N ALA A 21 23.92 -54.77 -29.05
CA ALA A 21 24.23 -53.95 -27.88
C ALA A 21 24.98 -52.66 -28.24
N ALA A 22 25.88 -52.69 -29.24
CA ALA A 22 26.58 -51.51 -29.73
C ALA A 22 25.62 -50.52 -30.42
N LYS A 23 24.72 -51.01 -31.27
CA LYS A 23 23.68 -50.19 -31.93
C LYS A 23 22.70 -49.59 -30.91
N GLU A 24 22.32 -50.34 -29.88
CA GLU A 24 21.47 -49.82 -28.82
C GLU A 24 22.16 -48.71 -28.00
N ARG A 25 23.46 -48.89 -27.70
CA ARG A 25 24.26 -47.87 -27.02
C ARG A 25 24.40 -46.59 -27.87
N GLU A 26 24.60 -46.73 -29.17
CA GLU A 26 24.65 -45.60 -30.10
C GLU A 26 23.28 -44.92 -30.24
N ALA A 27 22.18 -45.68 -30.36
CA ALA A 27 20.83 -45.13 -30.42
C ALA A 27 20.45 -44.38 -29.13
N ARG A 28 20.84 -44.90 -27.95
CA ARG A 28 20.67 -44.21 -26.66
C ARG A 28 21.52 -42.95 -26.58
N ALA A 29 22.75 -42.98 -27.08
CA ALA A 29 23.62 -41.80 -27.14
C ALA A 29 23.07 -40.72 -28.08
N GLN A 30 22.61 -41.09 -29.28
CA GLN A 30 21.96 -40.19 -30.23
C GLN A 30 20.65 -39.62 -29.69
N ALA A 31 19.82 -40.43 -29.03
CA ALA A 31 18.60 -39.97 -28.36
C ALA A 31 18.92 -38.99 -27.22
N SER A 32 19.98 -39.24 -26.45
CA SER A 32 20.45 -38.33 -25.39
C SER A 32 20.93 -36.99 -25.95
N ILE A 33 21.72 -37.01 -27.03
CA ILE A 33 22.20 -35.80 -27.71
C ILE A 33 21.00 -34.99 -28.25
N LYS A 34 20.07 -35.66 -28.94
CA LYS A 34 18.87 -35.03 -29.49
C LYS A 34 17.97 -34.41 -28.41
N GLU A 35 17.79 -35.07 -27.27
CA GLU A 35 17.01 -34.52 -26.16
C GLU A 35 17.73 -33.33 -25.51
N ARG A 36 19.06 -33.38 -25.37
CA ARG A 36 19.86 -32.26 -24.87
C ARG A 36 19.79 -31.06 -25.82
N GLU A 37 19.91 -31.27 -27.12
CA GLU A 37 19.74 -30.23 -28.13
C GLU A 37 18.34 -29.61 -28.06
N ARG A 38 17.30 -30.43 -27.89
CA ARG A 38 15.92 -29.95 -27.70
C ARG A 38 15.79 -29.10 -26.44
N GLN A 39 16.44 -29.46 -25.33
CA GLN A 39 16.44 -28.68 -24.10
C GLN A 39 17.17 -27.34 -24.28
N VAL A 40 18.33 -27.34 -24.95
CA VAL A 40 19.07 -26.11 -25.27
C VAL A 40 18.24 -25.19 -26.16
N GLN A 41 17.59 -25.74 -27.20
CA GLN A 41 16.71 -24.96 -28.09
C GLN A 41 15.52 -24.35 -27.32
N ARG A 42 14.89 -25.10 -26.42
CA ARG A 42 13.82 -24.58 -25.55
C ARG A 42 14.32 -23.48 -24.62
N ALA A 43 15.45 -23.69 -23.95
CA ALA A 43 16.04 -22.71 -23.05
C ALA A 43 16.42 -21.41 -23.80
N LEU A 44 17.01 -21.53 -24.98
CA LEU A 44 17.35 -20.40 -25.84
C LEU A 44 16.08 -19.65 -26.29
N ALA A 45 15.04 -20.38 -26.72
CA ALA A 45 13.77 -19.77 -27.13
C ALA A 45 13.09 -19.00 -25.98
N THR A 46 13.11 -19.54 -24.76
CA THR A 46 12.62 -18.84 -23.57
C THR A 46 13.46 -17.61 -23.27
N SER A 47 14.79 -17.75 -23.25
CA SER A 47 15.71 -16.63 -22.98
C SER A 47 15.54 -15.49 -23.99
N LEU A 48 15.38 -15.80 -25.28
CA LEU A 48 15.13 -14.80 -26.30
C LEU A 48 13.80 -14.07 -26.07
N ARG A 49 12.72 -14.81 -25.78
CA ARG A 49 11.41 -14.23 -25.48
C ARG A 49 11.45 -13.32 -24.26
N ASP A 50 12.15 -13.72 -23.21
CA ASP A 50 12.23 -12.93 -21.99
C ASP A 50 13.08 -11.66 -22.21
N ARG A 51 14.18 -11.77 -22.95
CA ARG A 51 14.97 -10.60 -23.36
C ARG A 51 14.17 -9.63 -24.23
N ASP A 52 13.35 -10.13 -25.15
CA ASP A 52 12.52 -9.27 -26.00
C ASP A 52 11.44 -8.57 -25.17
N LYS A 53 10.80 -9.28 -24.21
CA LYS A 53 9.87 -8.65 -23.26
C LYS A 53 10.54 -7.58 -22.41
N GLU A 54 11.76 -7.84 -21.90
CA GLU A 54 12.52 -6.86 -21.12
C GLU A 54 12.81 -5.61 -21.96
N ARG A 55 13.25 -5.78 -23.21
CA ARG A 55 13.50 -4.65 -24.11
C ARG A 55 12.25 -3.81 -24.34
N GLU A 56 11.12 -4.44 -24.62
CA GLU A 56 9.84 -3.74 -24.81
C GLU A 56 9.37 -3.05 -23.51
N TYR A 57 9.59 -3.68 -22.36
CA TYR A 57 9.32 -3.07 -21.07
C TYR A 57 10.18 -1.82 -20.84
N HIS A 58 11.49 -1.89 -21.10
CA HIS A 58 12.40 -0.75 -20.95
C HIS A 58 12.03 0.41 -21.87
N LYS A 59 11.74 0.15 -23.15
CA LYS A 59 11.27 1.19 -24.09
C LYS A 59 10.01 1.87 -23.58
N ARG A 60 9.06 1.07 -23.09
CA ARG A 60 7.81 1.61 -22.53
C ARG A 60 8.06 2.39 -21.25
N ASP A 61 8.92 1.92 -20.37
CA ASP A 61 9.27 2.64 -19.12
C ASP A 61 9.97 3.97 -19.42
N GLU A 62 10.91 4.00 -20.36
CA GLU A 62 11.53 5.23 -20.87
C GLU A 62 10.48 6.21 -21.40
N ALA A 63 9.52 5.73 -22.19
CA ALA A 63 8.41 6.56 -22.67
C ALA A 63 7.53 7.11 -21.53
N VAL A 64 7.28 6.31 -20.48
CA VAL A 64 6.59 6.77 -19.25
C VAL A 64 7.41 7.84 -18.54
N GLN A 65 8.71 7.65 -18.36
CA GLN A 65 9.59 8.61 -17.70
C GLN A 65 9.66 9.94 -18.48
N HIS A 66 9.83 9.89 -19.80
CA HIS A 66 9.82 11.09 -20.65
C HIS A 66 8.49 11.83 -20.57
N PHE A 67 7.36 11.11 -20.59
CA PHE A 67 6.05 11.72 -20.47
C PHE A 67 5.83 12.35 -19.09
N ASN A 68 6.24 11.68 -18.01
CA ASN A 68 6.15 12.21 -16.65
C ASN A 68 7.04 13.45 -16.46
N ALA A 69 8.24 13.47 -17.02
CA ALA A 69 9.11 14.65 -17.01
C ALA A 69 8.45 15.83 -17.75
N LEU A 70 7.86 15.57 -18.91
CA LEU A 70 7.11 16.58 -19.67
C LEU A 70 5.92 17.13 -18.88
N LEU A 71 5.16 16.26 -18.20
CA LEU A 71 4.06 16.65 -17.32
C LEU A 71 4.56 17.52 -16.16
N ALA A 72 5.66 17.14 -15.50
CA ALA A 72 6.23 17.90 -14.40
C ALA A 72 6.64 19.32 -14.81
N ASP A 73 7.19 19.48 -16.02
CA ASP A 73 7.65 20.76 -16.52
C ASP A 73 6.51 21.69 -16.96
N LEU A 74 5.56 21.13 -17.72
CA LEU A 74 4.53 21.92 -18.43
C LEU A 74 3.17 21.96 -17.73
N VAL A 75 2.83 20.95 -16.94
CA VAL A 75 1.56 20.84 -16.22
C VAL A 75 1.81 21.10 -14.75
N ARG A 76 1.77 22.37 -14.34
CA ARG A 76 1.95 22.77 -12.94
C ARG A 76 0.64 23.12 -12.23
N ASN A 77 -0.41 23.39 -13.01
CA ASN A 77 -1.73 23.72 -12.49
C ASN A 77 -2.56 22.43 -12.33
N PRO A 78 -2.95 22.05 -11.10
CA PRO A 78 -3.76 20.86 -10.84
C PRO A 78 -5.20 20.97 -11.36
N ASP A 79 -5.66 22.15 -11.78
CA ASP A 79 -7.03 22.35 -12.25
C ASP A 79 -7.15 22.25 -13.78
N LEU A 80 -6.06 21.90 -14.48
CA LEU A 80 -6.07 21.67 -15.93
C LEU A 80 -6.86 20.41 -16.29
N THR A 81 -7.64 20.50 -17.36
CA THR A 81 -8.25 19.31 -17.96
C THR A 81 -7.28 18.59 -18.89
N TRP A 82 -7.51 17.29 -19.12
CA TRP A 82 -6.70 16.53 -20.07
C TRP A 82 -6.71 17.14 -21.48
N ARG A 83 -7.86 17.68 -21.92
CA ARG A 83 -7.99 18.31 -23.25
C ARG A 83 -7.09 19.54 -23.37
N GLU A 84 -7.04 20.40 -22.35
CA GLU A 84 -6.20 21.60 -22.32
C GLU A 84 -4.73 21.24 -22.22
N ALA A 85 -4.38 20.35 -21.27
CA ALA A 85 -3.01 19.88 -21.09
C ALA A 85 -2.48 19.21 -22.36
N LYS A 86 -3.24 18.31 -22.98
CA LYS A 86 -2.85 17.65 -24.23
C LYS A 86 -2.58 18.64 -25.37
N LYS A 87 -3.37 19.72 -25.49
CA LYS A 87 -3.14 20.77 -26.49
C LYS A 87 -1.82 21.50 -26.26
N GLN A 88 -1.43 21.71 -25.01
CA GLN A 88 -0.16 22.32 -24.64
C GLN A 88 1.01 21.34 -24.85
N LEU A 89 0.89 20.11 -24.35
CA LEU A 89 1.92 19.07 -24.44
C LEU A 89 2.31 18.76 -25.89
N LYS A 90 1.33 18.69 -26.80
CA LYS A 90 1.57 18.42 -28.23
C LYS A 90 2.42 19.48 -28.95
N LYS A 91 2.59 20.68 -28.39
CA LYS A 91 3.45 21.72 -28.96
C LYS A 91 4.91 21.53 -28.61
N ASP A 92 5.22 20.74 -27.58
CA ASP A 92 6.57 20.44 -27.15
C ASP A 92 7.10 19.22 -27.93
N HIS A 93 8.32 19.34 -28.47
CA HIS A 93 8.94 18.28 -29.28
C HIS A 93 9.11 16.96 -28.50
N ARG A 94 9.22 17.03 -27.16
CA ARG A 94 9.37 15.84 -26.29
C ARG A 94 8.11 15.00 -26.21
N TYR A 95 6.95 15.50 -26.64
CA TYR A 95 5.72 14.70 -26.67
C TYR A 95 5.85 13.47 -27.59
N GLY A 96 6.68 13.55 -28.63
CA GLY A 96 7.01 12.43 -29.52
C GLY A 96 7.87 11.35 -28.85
N LEU A 97 8.64 11.68 -27.80
CA LEU A 97 9.44 10.69 -27.05
C LEU A 97 8.59 9.68 -26.28
N ALA A 98 7.28 9.93 -26.18
CA ALA A 98 6.32 9.05 -25.54
C ALA A 98 5.42 8.34 -26.57
N GLU A 99 5.87 8.12 -27.81
CA GLU A 99 5.08 7.48 -28.87
C GLU A 99 4.63 6.05 -28.55
N GLU A 100 5.46 5.29 -27.81
CA GLU A 100 5.14 3.93 -27.32
C GLU A 100 3.96 3.89 -26.32
N LEU A 101 3.55 5.05 -25.79
CA LEU A 101 2.36 5.14 -24.93
C LEU A 101 1.12 5.42 -25.77
N ASN A 102 0.12 4.56 -25.60
CA ASN A 102 -1.19 4.80 -26.18
C ASN A 102 -1.88 6.01 -25.53
N LYS A 103 -3.01 6.43 -26.11
CA LYS A 103 -3.76 7.59 -25.64
C LYS A 103 -4.23 7.46 -24.19
N ASP A 104 -4.69 6.27 -23.81
CA ASP A 104 -5.30 6.02 -22.50
C ASP A 104 -4.24 5.99 -21.39
N ASP A 105 -3.05 5.45 -21.67
CA ASP A 105 -1.89 5.50 -20.79
C ASP A 105 -1.45 6.92 -20.51
N LYS A 106 -1.37 7.76 -21.55
CA LYS A 106 -1.02 9.18 -21.38
C LYS A 106 -2.06 9.92 -20.52
N GLU A 107 -3.36 9.64 -20.73
CA GLU A 107 -4.43 10.24 -19.93
C GLU A 107 -4.43 9.76 -18.46
N ARG A 108 -4.10 8.48 -18.24
CA ARG A 108 -3.93 7.90 -16.91
C ARG A 108 -2.74 8.53 -16.18
N LEU A 109 -1.58 8.65 -16.82
CA LEU A 109 -0.39 9.30 -16.25
C LEU A 109 -0.66 10.77 -15.93
N PHE A 110 -1.36 11.48 -16.82
CA PHE A 110 -1.81 12.85 -16.55
C PHE A 110 -2.71 12.92 -15.30
N SER A 111 -3.69 12.03 -15.18
CA SER A 111 -4.61 12.01 -14.03
C SER A 111 -3.88 11.71 -12.72
N GLN A 112 -2.88 10.82 -12.75
CA GLN A 112 -2.00 10.55 -11.60
C GLN A 112 -1.17 11.78 -11.22
N HIS A 113 -0.59 12.46 -12.21
CA HIS A 113 0.17 13.70 -12.00
C HIS A 113 -0.69 14.82 -11.40
N ILE A 114 -1.90 15.04 -11.95
CA ILE A 114 -2.86 16.02 -11.41
C ILE A 114 -3.27 15.69 -9.98
N SER A 115 -3.47 14.41 -9.67
CA SER A 115 -3.77 13.95 -8.30
C SER A 115 -2.60 14.22 -7.35
N ALA A 116 -1.37 13.98 -7.79
CA ALA A 116 -0.17 14.29 -7.02
C ALA A 116 0.00 15.79 -6.75
N LEU A 117 -0.23 16.64 -7.77
CA LEU A 117 -0.22 18.11 -7.61
C LEU A 117 -1.33 18.58 -6.66
N SER A 118 -2.53 18.02 -6.79
CA SER A 118 -3.65 18.33 -5.90
C SER A 118 -3.36 17.95 -4.46
N SER A 119 -2.72 16.79 -4.23
CA SER A 119 -2.28 16.39 -2.90
C SER A 119 -1.23 17.35 -2.35
N LYS A 120 -0.18 17.66 -3.11
CA LYS A 120 0.86 18.62 -2.68
C LYS A 120 0.27 19.99 -2.33
N ARG A 121 -0.71 20.47 -3.11
CA ARG A 121 -1.45 21.72 -2.82
C ARG A 121 -2.19 21.64 -1.48
N ARG A 122 -2.91 20.53 -1.25
CA ARG A 122 -3.62 20.27 0.00
C ARG A 122 -2.68 20.15 1.20
N ASP A 123 -1.56 19.47 1.04
CA ASP A 123 -0.56 19.28 2.10
C ASP A 123 0.06 20.63 2.50
N LYS A 124 0.33 21.51 1.54
CA LYS A 124 0.75 22.89 1.80
C LYS A 124 -0.29 23.68 2.58
N LEU A 125 -1.57 23.58 2.21
CA LEU A 125 -2.66 24.23 2.97
C LEU A 125 -2.69 23.72 4.41
N ARG A 126 -2.62 22.39 4.60
CA ARG A 126 -2.65 21.75 5.92
C ARG A 126 -1.46 22.15 6.78
N ALA A 127 -0.27 22.28 6.20
CA ALA A 127 0.92 22.79 6.89
C ALA A 127 0.69 24.21 7.40
N LEU A 128 0.20 25.12 6.55
CA LEU A 128 -0.12 26.50 6.96
C LEU A 128 -1.20 26.56 8.05
N LEU A 129 -2.25 25.74 7.94
CA LEU A 129 -3.29 25.66 8.97
C LEU A 129 -2.74 25.16 10.32
N ALA A 130 -1.78 24.24 10.28
CA ALA A 130 -1.10 23.76 11.48
C ALA A 130 -0.17 24.82 12.10
N GLU A 131 0.62 25.52 11.28
CA GLU A 131 1.49 26.63 11.71
C GLU A 131 0.69 27.78 12.33
N LEU A 132 -0.47 28.12 11.75
CA LEU A 132 -1.41 29.10 12.30
C LEU A 132 -2.15 28.62 13.56
N GLY A 133 -1.97 27.36 13.97
CA GLY A 133 -2.62 26.81 15.16
C GLY A 133 -4.14 26.69 15.03
N VAL A 134 -4.68 26.56 13.81
CA VAL A 134 -6.12 26.63 13.54
C VAL A 134 -6.89 25.54 14.29
N SER A 135 -7.82 25.93 15.17
CA SER A 135 -8.64 25.00 15.96
C SER A 135 -9.58 24.14 15.09
N CYS A 136 -9.96 22.95 15.56
CA CYS A 136 -11.00 22.13 14.92
C CYS A 136 -12.37 22.83 14.92
N THR A 137 -12.59 23.81 15.80
CA THR A 137 -13.82 24.63 15.88
C THR A 137 -13.72 25.97 15.15
N ALA A 138 -12.61 26.25 14.47
CA ALA A 138 -12.41 27.52 13.79
C ALA A 138 -13.45 27.78 12.69
N HIS A 139 -13.84 29.03 12.50
CA HIS A 139 -14.74 29.40 11.41
C HIS A 139 -13.96 29.68 10.13
N TRP A 140 -14.47 29.15 9.02
CA TRP A 140 -13.84 29.32 7.70
C TRP A 140 -13.61 30.79 7.34
N ARG A 141 -14.57 31.67 7.66
CA ARG A 141 -14.47 33.10 7.37
C ARG A 141 -13.22 33.75 7.95
N ASP A 142 -12.83 33.36 9.16
CA ASP A 142 -11.68 33.96 9.86
C ASP A 142 -10.38 33.33 9.39
N VAL A 143 -10.37 32.00 9.22
CA VAL A 143 -9.22 31.27 8.65
C VAL A 143 -8.92 31.75 7.23
N LYS A 144 -9.94 31.97 6.40
CA LYS A 144 -9.79 32.51 5.04
C LYS A 144 -9.13 33.89 5.04
N LYS A 145 -9.47 34.76 6.00
CA LYS A 145 -8.83 36.07 6.14
C LYS A 145 -7.34 35.92 6.50
N GLN A 146 -7.01 35.06 7.47
CA GLN A 146 -5.62 34.78 7.84
C GLN A 146 -4.81 34.23 6.66
N LEU A 147 -5.39 33.30 5.90
CA LEU A 147 -4.74 32.73 4.71
C LEU A 147 -4.54 33.75 3.59
N ALA A 148 -5.43 34.74 3.45
CA ALA A 148 -5.33 35.78 2.42
C ALA A 148 -4.13 36.71 2.64
N GLU A 149 -3.69 36.89 3.89
CA GLU A 149 -2.51 37.69 4.23
C GLU A 149 -1.18 36.94 3.99
N LEU A 150 -1.22 35.64 3.67
CA LEU A 150 -0.03 34.81 3.49
C LEU A 150 0.30 34.64 2.00
N PRO A 151 1.42 35.19 1.49
CA PRO A 151 1.85 34.98 0.11
C PRO A 151 2.10 33.51 -0.25
N ALA A 152 2.42 32.70 0.77
CA ALA A 152 2.66 31.27 0.60
C ALA A 152 1.35 30.44 0.47
N ALA A 153 0.17 31.02 0.71
CA ALA A 153 -1.08 30.29 0.66
C ALA A 153 -1.31 29.66 -0.72
N PRO A 154 -1.65 28.37 -0.79
CA PRO A 154 -1.93 27.72 -2.07
C PRO A 154 -3.15 28.33 -2.76
N ALA A 155 -3.06 28.56 -4.07
CA ALA A 155 -4.19 29.01 -4.87
C ALA A 155 -5.11 27.84 -5.26
N TYR A 156 -6.41 28.06 -5.10
CA TYR A 156 -7.46 27.13 -5.53
C TYR A 156 -8.31 27.79 -6.61
N ARG A 157 -8.92 26.97 -7.47
CA ARG A 157 -9.81 27.46 -8.52
C ARG A 157 -11.00 28.24 -7.97
N SER A 158 -11.50 27.83 -6.81
CA SER A 158 -12.64 28.48 -6.17
C SER A 158 -12.53 28.46 -4.65
N ALA A 159 -13.13 29.45 -3.99
CA ALA A 159 -13.20 29.51 -2.54
C ALA A 159 -13.92 28.30 -1.90
N PRO A 160 -15.03 27.77 -2.47
CA PRO A 160 -15.67 26.56 -1.95
C PRO A 160 -14.77 25.32 -1.99
N GLN A 161 -13.87 25.21 -2.97
CA GLN A 161 -12.93 24.10 -3.05
C GLN A 161 -11.93 24.14 -1.88
N MET A 162 -11.36 25.32 -1.61
CA MET A 162 -10.47 25.51 -0.46
C MET A 162 -11.19 25.32 0.88
N GLU A 163 -12.45 25.77 0.98
CA GLU A 163 -13.28 25.56 2.17
C GLU A 163 -13.53 24.08 2.46
N ARG A 164 -13.77 23.26 1.42
CA ARG A 164 -13.91 21.81 1.59
C ARG A 164 -12.65 21.18 2.17
N GLU A 165 -11.46 21.56 1.67
CA GLU A 165 -10.19 21.07 2.19
C GLU A 165 -9.96 21.50 3.65
N PHE A 166 -10.38 22.72 4.00
CA PHE A 166 -10.38 23.20 5.39
C PHE A 166 -11.31 22.37 6.28
N ARG A 167 -12.54 22.09 5.85
CA ARG A 167 -13.48 21.24 6.60
C ARG A 167 -12.95 19.81 6.78
N ASP A 168 -12.31 19.27 5.75
CA ASP A 168 -11.64 17.97 5.83
C ASP A 168 -10.50 18.01 6.87
N TYR A 169 -9.69 19.08 6.89
CA TYR A 169 -8.67 19.29 7.92
C TYR A 169 -9.27 19.36 9.34
N GLN A 170 -10.38 20.09 9.54
CA GLN A 170 -11.06 20.17 10.83
C GLN A 170 -11.53 18.81 11.32
N ARG A 171 -12.18 18.02 10.44
CA ARG A 171 -12.62 16.66 10.74
C ARG A 171 -11.44 15.78 11.14
N ASP A 172 -10.33 15.85 10.41
CA ASP A 172 -9.15 15.05 10.71
C ASP A 172 -8.53 15.43 12.07
N LYS A 173 -8.49 16.73 12.38
CA LYS A 173 -8.02 17.24 13.68
C LYS A 173 -8.93 16.78 14.83
N GLN A 174 -10.25 16.79 14.62
CA GLN A 174 -11.21 16.29 15.59
C GLN A 174 -11.07 14.77 15.79
N ASN A 175 -10.90 14.00 14.72
CA ASN A 175 -10.64 12.56 14.78
C ASN A 175 -9.33 12.25 15.51
N ALA A 176 -8.27 13.03 15.26
CA ALA A 176 -7.01 12.91 15.98
C ALA A 176 -7.17 13.16 17.49
N ALA A 177 -7.96 14.17 17.88
CA ALA A 177 -8.27 14.43 19.29
C ALA A 177 -9.06 13.27 19.95
N LYS A 178 -10.03 12.69 19.23
CA LYS A 178 -10.77 11.49 19.69
C LYS A 178 -9.85 10.29 19.89
N THR A 179 -8.93 10.05 18.95
CA THR A 179 -7.91 8.98 19.07
C THR A 179 -6.97 9.25 20.24
N ALA A 180 -6.56 10.51 20.44
CA ALA A 180 -5.71 10.90 21.56
C ALA A 180 -6.40 10.67 22.91
N LEU A 181 -7.70 10.96 23.03
CA LEU A 181 -8.47 10.62 24.23
C LEU A 181 -8.52 9.10 24.47
N ARG A 182 -8.72 8.28 23.44
CA ARG A 182 -8.66 6.82 23.59
C ARG A 182 -7.30 6.35 24.10
N GLN A 183 -6.23 6.94 23.59
CA GLN A 183 -4.88 6.66 24.05
C GLN A 183 -4.67 7.08 25.52
N LEU A 184 -5.19 8.24 25.93
CA LEU A 184 -5.21 8.67 27.33
C LEU A 184 -5.94 7.64 28.23
N LEU A 185 -7.12 7.18 27.81
CA LEU A 185 -7.89 6.18 28.56
C LEU A 185 -7.10 4.88 28.74
N LEU A 186 -6.39 4.43 27.70
CA LEU A 186 -5.51 3.27 27.75
C LEU A 186 -4.34 3.43 28.73
N GLU A 187 -3.79 4.64 28.85
CA GLU A 187 -2.69 4.97 29.75
C GLU A 187 -3.14 5.15 31.22
N THR A 188 -4.44 5.37 31.44
CA THR A 188 -5.00 5.71 32.75
C THR A 188 -5.26 4.44 33.58
N ARG A 189 -4.24 3.97 34.31
CA ARG A 189 -4.24 2.69 35.03
C ARG A 189 -5.34 2.51 36.10
N CYS A 190 -5.92 3.58 36.63
CA CYS A 190 -7.01 3.47 37.60
C CYS A 190 -8.35 3.07 36.96
N ILE A 191 -8.47 3.16 35.62
CA ILE A 191 -9.61 2.68 34.86
C ILE A 191 -9.41 1.19 34.55
N THR A 192 -10.38 0.35 34.95
CA THR A 192 -10.28 -1.12 34.87
C THR A 192 -11.57 -1.74 34.36
N HIS A 193 -11.59 -3.07 34.15
CA HIS A 193 -12.79 -3.84 33.80
C HIS A 193 -13.96 -3.68 34.79
N ARG A 194 -13.70 -3.24 36.03
CA ARG A 194 -14.73 -2.99 37.06
C ARG A 194 -15.30 -1.57 37.01
N SER A 195 -14.64 -0.66 36.30
CA SER A 195 -15.04 0.75 36.27
C SER A 195 -16.44 0.95 35.68
N LEU A 196 -16.86 0.13 34.71
CA LEU A 196 -18.22 0.21 34.18
C LEU A 196 -19.29 -0.17 35.21
N ALA A 197 -19.05 -1.23 35.98
CA ALA A 197 -19.95 -1.64 37.05
C ALA A 197 -20.10 -0.53 38.10
N ALA A 198 -18.99 0.09 38.52
CA ALA A 198 -19.01 1.22 39.45
C ALA A 198 -19.78 2.44 38.91
N VAL A 199 -19.68 2.72 37.60
CA VAL A 199 -20.45 3.79 36.94
C VAL A 199 -21.95 3.47 36.91
N ARG A 200 -22.34 2.20 36.75
CA ARG A 200 -23.74 1.75 36.82
C ARG A 200 -24.32 1.83 38.23
N GLU A 201 -23.50 1.63 39.25
CA GLU A 201 -23.89 1.74 40.67
C GLU A 201 -24.14 3.20 41.10
N GLY A 202 -23.45 4.18 40.48
CA GLY A 202 -23.75 5.59 40.74
C GLY A 202 -22.92 6.59 39.93
N PRO A 203 -23.40 7.83 39.80
CA PRO A 203 -22.76 8.87 38.98
C PRO A 203 -21.40 9.33 39.53
N ALA A 204 -21.12 9.10 40.82
CA ALA A 204 -19.87 9.49 41.47
C ALA A 204 -18.63 8.84 40.83
N ALA A 205 -18.75 7.58 40.40
CA ALA A 205 -17.63 6.87 39.76
C ALA A 205 -17.26 7.48 38.40
N MET A 206 -18.26 7.93 37.63
CA MET A 206 -18.02 8.62 36.36
C MET A 206 -17.35 9.98 36.61
N GLN A 207 -17.78 10.72 37.63
CA GLN A 207 -17.15 11.99 38.00
C GLN A 207 -15.69 11.81 38.40
N LEU A 208 -15.36 10.77 39.18
CA LEU A 208 -13.98 10.47 39.55
C LEU A 208 -13.09 10.19 38.32
N ILE A 209 -13.61 9.46 37.34
CA ILE A 209 -12.91 9.23 36.07
C ILE A 209 -12.68 10.57 35.35
N GLN A 210 -13.70 11.41 35.23
CA GLN A 210 -13.58 12.71 34.59
C GLN A 210 -12.60 13.63 35.34
N ASP A 211 -12.63 13.64 36.67
CA ASP A 211 -11.72 14.41 37.52
C ASP A 211 -10.25 13.97 37.38
N THR A 212 -10.03 12.70 37.11
CA THR A 212 -8.68 12.18 36.81
C THR A 212 -8.17 12.68 35.46
N LEU A 213 -9.07 12.83 34.47
CA LEU A 213 -8.70 13.15 33.09
C LEU A 213 -8.72 14.64 32.77
N LYS A 214 -9.44 15.47 33.55
CA LYS A 214 -9.78 16.87 33.22
C LYS A 214 -8.60 17.82 33.02
N HIS A 215 -7.41 17.45 33.50
CA HIS A 215 -6.20 18.26 33.36
C HIS A 215 -5.30 17.82 32.18
N ASP A 216 -5.60 16.69 31.53
CA ASP A 216 -4.86 16.24 30.35
C ASP A 216 -5.35 16.99 29.10
N ALA A 217 -4.40 17.50 28.32
CA ALA A 217 -4.68 18.27 27.11
C ALA A 217 -5.52 17.49 26.08
N ARG A 218 -5.42 16.15 26.04
CA ARG A 218 -6.20 15.29 25.14
C ARG A 218 -7.67 15.20 25.55
N TYR A 219 -7.96 15.39 26.83
CA TYR A 219 -9.32 15.47 27.35
C TYR A 219 -9.95 16.84 27.09
N THR A 220 -9.22 17.92 27.38
CA THR A 220 -9.70 19.30 27.19
C THR A 220 -9.83 19.68 25.72
N ALA A 221 -9.03 19.06 24.82
CA ALA A 221 -9.18 19.23 23.38
C ALA A 221 -10.59 18.93 22.83
N LEU A 222 -11.41 18.19 23.60
CA LEU A 222 -12.78 17.80 23.25
C LEU A 222 -13.85 18.55 24.05
N ASP A 223 -13.52 19.65 24.74
CA ASP A 223 -14.47 20.44 25.55
C ASP A 223 -15.68 20.97 24.77
N HIS A 224 -15.53 21.17 23.46
CA HIS A 224 -16.58 21.63 22.56
C HIS A 224 -17.58 20.53 22.16
N ILE A 225 -17.28 19.25 22.45
CA ILE A 225 -18.11 18.09 22.13
C ILE A 225 -18.18 17.13 23.33
N THR A 226 -18.71 17.64 24.44
CA THR A 226 -18.79 16.93 25.72
C THR A 226 -19.55 15.61 25.64
N GLU A 227 -20.65 15.55 24.87
CA GLU A 227 -21.44 14.34 24.66
C GLU A 227 -20.65 13.24 23.95
N GLU A 228 -19.96 13.58 22.85
CA GLU A 228 -19.11 12.62 22.13
C GLU A 228 -17.93 12.17 22.99
N ARG A 229 -17.33 13.07 23.77
CA ARG A 229 -16.29 12.73 24.75
C ARG A 229 -16.81 11.71 25.76
N GLN A 230 -17.99 11.94 26.32
CA GLN A 230 -18.62 11.01 27.26
C GLN A 230 -18.91 9.66 26.59
N GLN A 231 -19.39 9.65 25.35
CA GLN A 231 -19.62 8.44 24.58
C GLN A 231 -18.32 7.64 24.36
N ILE A 232 -17.19 8.30 24.06
CA ILE A 232 -15.89 7.64 23.91
C ILE A 232 -15.47 6.97 25.23
N ILE A 233 -15.65 7.65 26.36
CA ILE A 233 -15.33 7.10 27.68
C ILE A 233 -16.22 5.88 27.96
N THR A 234 -17.53 6.00 27.80
CA THR A 234 -18.47 4.90 28.02
C THR A 234 -18.15 3.69 27.13
N SER A 235 -17.92 3.92 25.83
CA SER A 235 -17.55 2.86 24.89
C SER A 235 -16.25 2.14 25.30
N TYR A 236 -15.25 2.88 25.80
CA TYR A 236 -14.02 2.27 26.30
C TYR A 236 -14.26 1.41 27.56
N LEU A 237 -15.12 1.86 28.47
CA LEU A 237 -15.49 1.10 29.67
C LEU A 237 -16.22 -0.21 29.31
N GLU A 238 -17.11 -0.18 28.30
CA GLU A 238 -17.78 -1.37 27.77
C GLU A 238 -16.80 -2.37 27.15
N GLU A 239 -15.81 -1.87 26.41
CA GLU A 239 -14.73 -2.71 25.87
C GLU A 239 -13.90 -3.37 26.97
N LEU A 240 -13.60 -2.66 28.06
CA LEU A 240 -12.86 -3.20 29.21
C LEU A 240 -13.67 -4.25 29.98
N GLU A 241 -14.97 -4.01 30.22
CA GLU A 241 -15.86 -4.99 30.86
C GLU A 241 -15.92 -6.28 30.03
N LYS A 242 -16.05 -6.17 28.71
CA LYS A 242 -16.06 -7.32 27.80
C LYS A 242 -14.73 -8.08 27.76
N LYS A 243 -13.59 -7.38 27.84
CA LYS A 243 -12.25 -8.00 27.89
C LYS A 243 -12.01 -8.72 29.23
N GLY A 244 -12.62 -8.25 30.31
CA GLY A 244 -12.44 -8.81 31.64
C GLY A 244 -11.07 -8.48 32.24
N PRO A 245 -10.66 -9.17 33.33
CA PRO A 245 -9.36 -8.95 33.94
C PRO A 245 -8.22 -9.31 32.97
N PRO A 246 -7.09 -8.58 32.99
CA PRO A 246 -5.94 -8.91 32.15
C PRO A 246 -5.47 -10.33 32.46
N PRO A 247 -5.09 -11.13 31.44
CA PRO A 247 -4.61 -12.48 31.65
C PRO A 247 -3.36 -12.46 32.56
N PRO A 248 -3.18 -13.48 33.42
CA PRO A 248 -2.00 -13.55 34.27
C PRO A 248 -0.73 -13.59 33.41
N PRO A 249 0.40 -13.04 33.89
CA PRO A 249 1.67 -13.01 33.13
C PRO A 249 2.20 -14.40 32.75
N THR A 250 1.63 -15.46 33.35
CA THR A 250 1.93 -16.86 33.10
C THR A 250 1.03 -17.53 32.04
N ALA A 251 0.03 -16.82 31.49
CA ALA A 251 -0.82 -17.34 30.43
C ALA A 251 -0.05 -17.32 29.09
N THR A 252 0.50 -18.46 28.69
CA THR A 252 0.97 -18.67 27.32
C THR A 252 -0.19 -18.53 26.33
N GLU A 253 -0.02 -17.69 25.31
CA GLU A 253 -1.04 -17.44 24.27
C GLU A 253 -1.56 -18.73 23.64
N PRO A 254 -2.89 -18.94 23.53
CA PRO A 254 -3.46 -20.15 22.90
C PRO A 254 -3.16 -20.25 21.39
N SER A 255 -2.76 -19.17 20.73
CA SER A 255 -2.59 -19.10 19.28
C SER A 255 -1.39 -19.90 18.72
N ARG A 256 -0.55 -20.50 19.57
CA ARG A 256 0.55 -21.37 19.10
C ARG A 256 0.17 -22.85 18.91
N ARG A 257 -1.06 -23.27 19.24
CA ARG A 257 -1.46 -24.69 19.21
C ARG A 257 -2.34 -25.11 18.03
N ALA A 258 -2.50 -24.27 17.01
CA ALA A 258 -3.22 -24.62 15.79
C ALA A 258 -2.26 -24.61 14.58
N LYS A 259 -1.39 -25.62 14.52
CA LYS A 259 -0.74 -26.21 13.31
C LYS A 259 0.30 -27.24 13.75
N GLN A 260 -0.19 -28.42 14.12
CA GLN A 260 0.48 -29.70 13.88
C GLN A 260 -0.58 -30.67 13.36
#